data_AF-A0A7R9P0Z2-F1
#
_entry.id   AF-A0A7R9P0Z2-F1
#
_cell.length_a   1.000
_cell.length_b   1.000
_cell.length_c   1.000
_cell.angle_alpha   90.00
_cell.angle_beta   90.00
_cell.angle_gamma   90.00
#
_symmetry.space_group_name_H-M   'P 1'
#
loop_
_entity.id
_entity.type
_entity.pdbx_description
1 polymer ?
#
loop_
_entity_poly.entity_id
_entity_poly.type
_entity_poly.pdbx_seq_one_letter_code
_entity_poly.pdbx_strand_id
1 'polypeptide(L)' 'MNQGRLEYRLGEKENLKDIESYDTLVGNVESIVQGDGLNVLFNNAGISTKFTRVNMVKAEQITDNFLINTVAPLMLTKVL' A
#
# COMPACT_ATOMS: atom_id res chain seq x y z
N MET A 1 -15.99 -29.81 -1.27
CA MET A 1 -14.74 -29.43 -1.96
C MET A 1 -14.17 -28.25 -1.20
N ASN A 2 -13.10 -28.46 -0.43
CA ASN A 2 -12.42 -27.38 0.28
C ASN A 2 -11.44 -26.72 -0.70
N GLN A 3 -11.82 -25.55 -1.21
CA GLN A 3 -10.94 -24.71 -2.01
C GLN A 3 -9.87 -24.16 -1.08
N GLY A 4 -8.70 -24.80 -1.06
CA GLY A 4 -7.55 -24.37 -0.26
C GLY A 4 -7.16 -22.96 -0.67
N ARG A 5 -7.24 -22.01 0.28
CA ARG A 5 -6.80 -20.63 0.09
C ARG A 5 -5.28 -20.64 -0.10
N LEU A 6 -4.84 -20.36 -1.33
CA LEU A 6 -3.43 -20.12 -1.62
C LEU A 6 -3.10 -18.71 -1.13
N GLU A 7 -2.40 -18.60 0.01
CA GLU A 7 -1.87 -17.33 0.49
C GLU A 7 -0.52 -17.07 -0.18
N TYR A 8 -0.52 -16.26 -1.22
CA TYR A 8 0.69 -15.74 -1.83
C TYR A 8 1.19 -14.55 -1.00
N ARG A 9 2.43 -14.64 -0.50
CA ARG A 9 3.11 -13.53 0.18
C ARG A 9 4.17 -12.99 -0.77
N LEU A 10 4.08 -11.69 -1.07
CA LEU A 10 5.17 -10.98 -1.70
C LEU A 10 6.38 -11.01 -0.73
N GLY A 11 7.55 -11.32 -1.27
CA GLY A 11 8.72 -11.79 -0.51
C GLY A 11 9.43 -10.73 0.33
N GLU A 12 9.05 -9.44 0.24
CA GLU A 12 9.65 -8.34 0.98
C GLU A 12 8.57 -7.45 1.62
N LYS A 13 8.92 -6.79 2.73
CA LYS A 13 8.02 -5.88 3.43
C LYS A 13 7.87 -4.58 2.63
N GLU A 14 6.70 -4.36 2.05
CA GLU A 14 6.41 -3.21 1.21
C GLU A 14 6.42 -1.91 2.04
N ASN A 15 7.12 -0.90 1.53
CA ASN A 15 7.14 0.43 2.13
C ASN A 15 6.32 1.39 1.28
N LEU A 16 5.15 1.81 1.78
CA LEU A 16 4.27 2.73 1.07
C LEU A 16 4.91 4.11 0.75
N LYS A 17 5.98 4.50 1.45
CA LYS A 17 6.68 5.76 1.16
C LYS A 17 7.56 5.69 -0.09
N ASP A 18 7.93 4.49 -0.53
CA ASP A 18 8.78 4.27 -1.69
C ASP A 18 7.93 4.08 -2.95
N ILE A 19 7.46 5.20 -3.50
CA ILE A 19 6.57 5.21 -4.67
C ILE A 19 7.27 4.66 -5.91
N GLU A 20 8.60 4.83 -6.03
CA GLU A 20 9.38 4.34 -7.17
C GLU A 20 9.41 2.80 -7.21
N SER A 21 9.30 2.15 -6.06
CA SER A 21 9.22 0.68 -5.98
C SER A 21 7.87 0.09 -6.45
N TYR A 22 6.84 0.92 -6.70
CA TYR A 22 5.50 0.41 -6.98
C TYR A 22 5.44 -0.40 -8.29
N ASP A 23 6.25 -0.07 -9.30
CA ASP A 23 6.32 -0.84 -10.54
C ASP A 23 6.76 -2.30 -10.29
N THR A 24 7.65 -2.51 -9.30
CA THR A 24 8.07 -3.86 -8.89
C THR A 24 6.92 -4.62 -8.23
N LEU A 25 6.13 -3.94 -7.39
CA LEU A 25 4.96 -4.52 -6.75
C LEU A 25 3.89 -4.91 -7.77
N VAL A 26 3.64 -4.04 -8.75
CA VAL A 26 2.72 -4.29 -9.88
C VAL A 26 3.15 -5.54 -10.64
N GLY A 27 4.43 -5.64 -11.02
CA GLY A 27 5.00 -6.83 -11.66
C GLY A 27 4.82 -8.12 -10.87
N ASN A 28 4.95 -8.05 -9.54
CA ASN A 28 4.72 -9.21 -8.69
C ASN A 28 3.24 -9.61 -8.64
N VAL A 29 2.31 -8.65 -8.55
CA VAL A 29 0.86 -8.92 -8.59
C VAL A 29 0.48 -9.55 -9.92
N GLU A 30 1.01 -9.02 -11.03
CA GLU A 30 0.76 -9.52 -12.39
C GLU A 30 1.24 -10.96 -12.58
N SER A 31 2.38 -11.33 -11.97
CA SER A 31 2.89 -12.70 -11.97
C SER A 31 1.94 -13.70 -11.27
N ILE A 32 1.14 -13.21 -10.32
CA ILE A 32 0.18 -14.02 -9.54
C ILE A 32 -1.16 -14.12 -10.26
N VAL A 33 -1.69 -13.00 -10.79
CA VAL A 33 -3.01 -12.98 -11.45
C VAL A 33 -2.95 -13.47 -12.90
N GLN A 34 -1.77 -13.58 -13.50
CA GLN A 34 -1.52 -14.28 -14.78
C GLN A 34 -2.44 -13.86 -15.94
N GLY A 35 -2.79 -12.58 -16.01
CA GLY A 35 -3.65 -12.02 -17.06
C GLY A 35 -5.15 -11.99 -16.73
N ASP A 36 -5.60 -12.64 -15.65
CA ASP A 36 -6.98 -12.51 -15.15
C ASP A 36 -7.25 -11.12 -14.54
N GLY A 37 -6.18 -10.38 -14.24
CA GLY A 37 -6.22 -9.05 -13.67
C GLY A 37 -6.53 -9.03 -12.17
N LEU A 38 -6.31 -7.87 -11.55
CA LEU A 38 -6.66 -7.65 -10.15
C LEU A 38 -8.13 -7.24 -10.03
N ASN A 39 -8.93 -8.04 -9.32
CA ASN A 39 -10.37 -7.80 -9.19
C ASN A 39 -10.70 -6.83 -8.04
N VAL A 40 -9.95 -6.92 -6.93
CA VAL A 40 -10.18 -6.12 -5.73
C VAL A 40 -8.85 -5.70 -5.11
N LEU A 41 -8.69 -4.38 -4.91
CA LEU A 41 -7.59 -3.78 -4.17
C LEU A 41 -8.08 -3.30 -2.80
N PHE A 42 -7.55 -3.86 -1.71
CA PHE A 42 -7.82 -3.38 -0.35
C PHE A 42 -6.69 -2.45 0.12
N ASN A 43 -6.90 -1.14 0.00
CA ASN A 43 -5.99 -0.11 0.52
C ASN A 43 -6.11 0.02 2.05
N ASN A 44 -5.67 -1.01 2.78
CA ASN A 44 -5.83 -1.10 4.24
C ASN A 44 -4.60 -0.61 5.04
N ALA A 45 -3.44 -0.51 4.41
CA ALA A 45 -2.23 -0.06 5.10
C ALA A 45 -2.30 1.44 5.41
N GLY A 46 -2.10 1.79 6.68
CA GLY A 46 -2.17 3.16 7.16
C GLY A 46 -1.45 3.35 8.50
N ILE A 47 -1.14 4.60 8.82
CA ILE A 47 -0.52 5.00 10.09
C ILE A 47 -1.38 6.02 10.84
N SER A 48 -1.19 6.09 12.15
CA SER A 48 -1.75 7.15 12.99
C SER A 48 -0.62 7.83 13.75
N THR A 49 -0.68 9.15 13.88
CA THR A 49 0.24 9.92 14.72
C THR A 49 -0.28 10.02 16.15
N LYS A 50 0.64 9.88 17.12
CA LYS A 50 0.30 9.96 18.56
C LYS A 50 -0.07 11.37 19.04
N PHE A 51 0.26 12.40 18.27
CA PHE A 51 0.05 13.81 18.65
C PHE A 51 -1.16 14.37 17.90
N THR A 52 -2.31 14.40 18.58
CA THR A 52 -3.58 14.88 18.02
C THR A 52 -3.84 16.37 18.26
N ARG A 53 -3.03 17.03 19.11
CA ARG A 53 -3.17 18.46 19.41
C ARG A 53 -2.38 19.29 18.40
N VAL A 54 -3.04 20.26 17.78
CA VAL A 54 -2.49 21.12 16.71
C VAL A 54 -1.18 21.80 17.13
N ASN A 55 -1.06 22.23 18.40
CA ASN A 55 0.16 22.88 18.92
C ASN A 55 1.33 21.92 19.18
N MET A 56 1.13 20.61 19.11
CA MET A 56 2.16 19.59 19.37
C MET A 56 2.60 18.86 18.09
N VAL A 57 1.98 19.16 16.96
CA VAL A 57 2.23 18.42 15.72
C VAL A 57 3.48 18.92 15.02
N LYS A 58 4.29 17.99 14.49
CA LYS A 58 5.45 18.31 13.66
C LYS A 58 5.08 18.20 12.18
N ALA A 59 5.67 19.05 11.34
CA ALA A 59 5.44 19.04 9.89
C ALA A 59 5.69 17.64 9.29
N GLU A 60 6.82 17.01 9.61
CA GLU A 60 7.18 15.66 9.14
C GLU A 60 6.10 14.61 9.46
N GLN A 61 5.49 14.68 10.64
CA GLN A 61 4.46 13.73 11.07
C GLN A 61 3.16 13.85 10.25
N ILE A 62 2.78 15.10 9.93
CA ILE A 62 1.63 15.38 9.07
C ILE A 62 1.92 14.97 7.64
N THR A 63 3.10 15.32 7.13
CA THR A 63 3.55 14.92 5.79
C THR A 63 3.54 13.40 5.64
N ASP A 64 4.06 12.66 6.63
CA ASP A 64 4.04 11.20 6.64
C ASP A 64 2.61 10.63 6.67
N ASN A 65 1.71 11.24 7.44
CA ASN A 65 0.31 10.80 7.49
C ASN A 65 -0.37 10.95 6.13
N PHE A 66 -0.24 12.12 5.50
CA PHE A 66 -0.81 12.34 4.17
C PHE A 66 -0.14 11.48 3.11
N LEU A 67 1.18 11.31 3.19
CA LEU A 67 1.90 10.44 2.28
C LEU A 67 1.38 9.00 2.35
N ILE A 68 1.29 8.42 3.54
CA ILE A 68 0.92 7.00 3.70
C ILE A 68 -0.59 6.78 3.56
N ASN A 69 -1.44 7.62 4.16
CA ASN A 69 -2.89 7.36 4.22
C ASN A 69 -3.66 7.95 3.03
N THR A 70 -3.02 8.79 2.19
CA THR A 70 -3.71 9.48 1.09
C THR A 70 -2.94 9.36 -0.22
N VAL A 71 -1.70 9.83 -0.28
CA VAL A 71 -0.94 9.85 -1.54
C VAL A 71 -0.58 8.45 -2.00
N ALA A 72 -0.07 7.60 -1.11
CA ALA A 72 0.33 6.23 -1.41
C ALA A 72 -0.82 5.37 -1.98
N PRO A 73 -2.00 5.26 -1.34
CA PRO A 73 -3.15 4.55 -1.91
C PRO A 73 -3.57 5.07 -3.29
N LEU A 74 -3.51 6.38 -3.49
CA LEU A 74 -3.84 7.00 -4.78
C LEU A 74 -2.81 6.64 -5.86
N MET A 75 -1.52 6.74 -5.53
CA MET A 75 -0.43 6.40 -6.44
C MET A 75 -0.43 4.92 -6.78
N LEU A 76 -0.73 4.05 -5.81
CA LEU A 76 -0.84 2.61 -6.02
C LEU A 76 -2.04 2.28 -6.93
N THR A 77 -3.19 2.92 -6.70
CA THR A 77 -4.37 2.77 -7.55
C THR A 77 -4.14 3.27 -8.98
N LYS A 78 -3.24 4.25 -9.18
CA LYS A 78 -2.91 4.77 -10.51
C LYS A 78 -2.11 3.78 -11.36
N VAL A 79 -1.29 2.93 -10.73
CA VAL A 79 -0.35 2.05 -11.43
C VAL A 79 -0.82 0.60 -11.51
N LEU A 80 -1.83 0.21 -10.74
CA LEU A 80 -2.48 -1.12 -10.78
C LEU A 80 -3.64 -1.18 -11.78
#